data_AF-A0A0C2VD62-F1
#
_entry.id   AF-A0A0C2VD62-F1
#
_cell.length_a   1.000
_cell.length_b   1.000
_cell.length_c   1.000
_cell.angle_alpha   90.00
_cell.angle_beta   90.00
_cell.angle_gamma   90.00
#
_symmetry.space_group_name_H-M   'P 1'
#
loop_
_entity.id
_entity.type
_entity.pdbx_description
1 polymer ?
#
loop_
_entity_poly.entity_id
_entity_poly.type
_entity_poly.pdbx_seq_one_letter_code
_entity_poly.pdbx_strand_id
1 'polypeptide(L)'
;MSTPDEKATEAFRSVATKWNLDDILLYVRDQKPDHKVTDAGLAVILTRFNTQKSADKKSPTGERREFEPYDMDSRTKKGFDLVIAIAQHKAISVTTLEMVKAFYIIYKDVLLDYDTKFTQIYAHRIKEAYKGGNVRALTKRKIEHELQARF
;
A
#
# COMPACT_ATOMS: atom_id res chain seq x y z
N MET A 1 -10.61 26.05 9.01
CA MET A 1 -10.53 24.90 9.92
C MET A 1 -10.31 23.66 9.06
N SER A 2 -9.18 22.97 9.19
CA SER A 2 -8.90 21.76 8.42
C SER A 2 -9.80 20.62 8.89
N THR A 3 -10.31 19.83 7.94
CA THR A 3 -11.17 18.67 8.20
C THR A 3 -10.42 17.58 8.98
N PRO A 4 -11.12 16.67 9.68
CA PRO A 4 -10.49 15.54 10.38
C PRO A 4 -9.59 14.68 9.47
N ASP A 5 -9.97 14.54 8.19
CA ASP A 5 -9.20 13.80 7.19
C ASP A 5 -7.94 14.57 6.74
N GLU A 6 -8.00 15.91 6.64
CA GLU A 6 -6.81 16.73 6.37
C GLU A 6 -5.80 16.65 7.52
N LYS A 7 -6.26 16.71 8.78
CA LYS A 7 -5.36 16.54 9.94
C LYS A 7 -4.73 15.16 9.99
N ALA A 8 -5.48 14.10 9.68
CA ALA A 8 -4.94 12.73 9.63
C ALA A 8 -3.95 12.55 8.47
N THR A 9 -4.22 13.17 7.32
CA THR A 9 -3.34 13.15 6.15
C THR A 9 -2.04 13.92 6.41
N GLU A 10 -2.13 15.07 7.08
CA GLU A 10 -0.97 15.89 7.46
C GLU A 10 -0.12 15.21 8.55
N ALA A 11 -0.78 14.54 9.50
CA ALA A 11 -0.09 13.71 10.48
C ALA A 11 0.62 12.52 9.81
N PHE A 12 0.03 11.86 8.82
CA PHE A 12 0.73 10.82 8.06
C PHE A 12 1.92 11.38 7.26
N ARG A 13 1.81 12.59 6.68
CA ARG A 13 2.93 13.23 5.98
C ARG A 13 4.18 13.37 6.87
N SER A 14 4.01 13.62 8.17
CA SER A 14 5.12 13.65 9.13
C SER A 14 5.78 12.28 9.39
N VAL A 15 5.05 11.18 9.20
CA VAL A 15 5.61 9.81 9.26
C VAL A 15 6.28 9.44 7.93
N ALA A 16 5.69 9.87 6.81
CA ALA A 16 6.16 9.57 5.46
C ALA A 16 7.39 10.37 5.02
N THR A 17 7.70 11.51 5.65
CA THR A 17 8.85 12.37 5.32
C THR A 17 10.19 11.64 5.43
N LYS A 18 10.35 10.74 6.40
CA LYS A 18 11.59 9.94 6.56
C LYS A 18 11.57 8.63 5.78
N TRP A 19 10.44 8.25 5.19
CA TRP A 19 10.24 6.99 4.47
C TRP A 19 10.84 5.76 5.16
N ASN A 20 10.53 5.61 6.43
CA ASN A 20 10.95 4.45 7.21
C ASN A 20 9.86 3.37 7.11
N LEU A 21 10.17 2.23 6.47
CA LEU A 21 9.20 1.17 6.24
C LEU A 21 8.66 0.54 7.54
N ASP A 22 9.46 0.51 8.61
CA ASP A 22 9.00 -0.01 9.91
C ASP A 22 7.97 0.94 10.53
N ASP A 23 8.24 2.24 10.54
CA ASP A 23 7.32 3.25 11.02
C ASP A 23 6.01 3.28 10.24
N ILE A 24 6.11 3.15 8.92
CA ILE A 24 4.94 3.10 8.03
C ILE A 24 4.14 1.82 8.27
N LEU A 25 4.81 0.68 8.49
CA LEU A 25 4.15 -0.58 8.82
C LEU A 25 3.43 -0.51 10.17
N LEU A 26 4.04 0.12 11.18
CA LEU A 26 3.37 0.38 12.47
C LEU A 26 2.13 1.25 12.29
N TYR A 27 2.19 2.28 11.44
CA TYR A 27 1.03 3.07 11.08
C TYR A 27 -0.06 2.21 10.44
N VAL A 28 0.23 1.46 9.37
CA VAL A 28 -0.76 0.62 8.67
C VAL A 28 -1.39 -0.44 9.58
N ARG A 29 -0.66 -0.90 10.59
CA ARG A 29 -1.16 -1.87 11.59
C ARG A 29 -1.96 -1.25 12.73
N ASP A 30 -2.25 0.06 12.68
CA ASP A 30 -2.96 0.78 13.74
C ASP A 30 -2.21 0.73 15.09
N GLN A 31 -0.87 0.66 15.03
CA GLN A 31 0.02 0.58 16.20
C GLN A 31 0.67 1.92 16.57
N LYS A 32 0.29 3.00 15.87
CA LYS A 32 0.67 4.37 16.21
C LYS A 32 -0.54 5.12 16.78
N PRO A 33 -0.68 5.20 18.12
CA PRO A 33 -1.89 5.74 18.76
C PRO A 33 -2.18 7.20 18.37
N ASP A 34 -1.13 7.97 18.07
CA ASP A 34 -1.24 9.38 17.68
C ASP A 34 -1.66 9.57 16.20
N HIS A 35 -1.75 8.50 15.43
CA HIS A 35 -1.95 8.55 13.98
C HIS A 35 -3.02 7.56 13.52
N LYS A 36 -4.26 8.06 13.39
CA LYS A 36 -5.37 7.28 12.84
C LYS A 36 -5.10 6.89 11.38
N VAL A 37 -5.30 5.61 11.07
CA VAL A 37 -5.18 5.10 9.69
C VAL A 37 -6.36 5.55 8.84
N THR A 38 -6.07 6.26 7.75
CA THR A 38 -7.05 6.70 6.75
C THR A 38 -6.76 6.10 5.38
N ASP A 39 -7.79 5.99 4.55
CA ASP A 39 -7.65 5.55 3.15
C ASP A 39 -6.66 6.45 2.38
N ALA A 40 -6.74 7.76 2.59
CA ALA A 40 -5.80 8.72 2.00
C ALA A 40 -4.34 8.44 2.40
N GLY A 41 -4.08 8.13 3.67
CA GLY A 41 -2.73 7.76 4.10
C GLY A 41 -2.23 6.47 3.46
N LEU A 42 -3.10 5.46 3.33
CA LEU A 42 -2.78 4.23 2.60
C LEU A 42 -2.47 4.50 1.12
N ALA A 43 -3.26 5.36 0.47
CA ALA A 43 -3.07 5.75 -0.92
C ALA A 43 -1.74 6.52 -1.13
N VAL A 44 -1.32 7.37 -0.20
CA VAL A 44 -0.01 8.05 -0.28
C VAL A 44 1.14 7.04 -0.28
N ILE A 45 1.07 5.99 0.55
CA ILE A 45 2.09 4.94 0.59
C ILE A 45 2.18 4.23 -0.77
N LEU A 46 1.03 3.79 -1.30
CA LEU A 46 0.98 3.09 -2.59
C LEU A 46 1.36 4.01 -3.76
N THR A 47 1.02 5.29 -3.70
CA THR A 47 1.42 6.28 -4.71
C THR A 47 2.92 6.26 -4.87
N ARG A 48 3.66 6.38 -3.76
CA ARG A 48 5.12 6.41 -3.81
C ARG A 48 5.72 5.15 -4.41
N PHE A 49 5.24 3.97 -4.04
CA PHE A 49 5.69 2.73 -4.67
C PHE A 49 5.42 2.70 -6.18
N ASN A 50 4.26 3.19 -6.61
CA ASN A 50 3.79 3.09 -7.98
C ASN A 50 4.32 4.20 -8.90
N THR A 51 4.79 5.32 -8.37
CA THR A 51 5.33 6.44 -9.16
C THR A 51 6.82 6.29 -9.48
N GLN A 52 7.52 5.41 -8.76
CA GLN A 52 8.93 5.10 -9.03
C GLN A 52 9.08 4.25 -10.30
N LYS A 53 10.09 4.54 -11.12
CA LYS A 53 10.32 3.83 -12.39
C LYS A 53 11.59 2.98 -12.31
N SER A 54 11.59 1.84 -12.99
CA SER A 54 12.76 0.97 -13.07
C SER A 54 13.96 1.73 -13.66
N ALA A 55 15.15 1.44 -13.13
CA ALA A 55 16.41 2.09 -13.45
C ALA A 55 16.76 2.15 -14.95
N ASP A 56 16.11 1.34 -15.79
CA ASP A 56 16.37 1.22 -17.23
C ASP A 56 15.85 2.39 -18.09
N LYS A 57 15.11 3.36 -17.52
CA LYS A 57 14.65 4.54 -18.28
C LYS A 57 15.19 5.83 -17.68
N LYS A 58 15.99 6.54 -18.49
CA LYS A 58 16.39 7.94 -18.33
C LYS A 58 15.23 8.77 -17.79
N SER A 59 15.16 8.93 -16.47
CA SER A 59 14.17 9.79 -15.81
C SER A 59 14.74 11.18 -15.64
N PRO A 60 14.00 12.25 -15.95
CA PRO A 60 14.41 13.62 -15.61
C PRO A 60 14.53 13.85 -14.09
N THR A 61 14.03 12.94 -13.25
CA THR A 61 14.14 12.99 -11.77
C THR A 61 15.06 11.92 -11.15
N GLY A 62 15.51 10.92 -11.90
CA GLY A 62 16.45 9.88 -11.43
C GLY A 62 15.92 8.83 -10.44
N GLU A 63 14.64 8.85 -10.04
CA GLU A 63 14.13 7.96 -8.98
C GLU A 63 13.87 6.51 -9.46
N ARG A 64 14.72 5.58 -8.98
CA ARG A 64 14.60 4.12 -9.17
C ARG A 64 13.39 3.56 -8.40
N ARG A 65 12.91 2.36 -8.77
CA ARG A 65 11.96 1.57 -7.97
C ARG A 65 12.47 1.43 -6.53
N GLU A 66 11.55 1.35 -5.57
CA GLU A 66 11.92 1.12 -4.16
C GLU A 66 12.68 -0.21 -3.99
N PHE A 67 12.34 -1.18 -4.85
CA PHE A 67 12.93 -2.50 -4.92
C PHE A 67 13.25 -2.84 -6.37
N GLU A 68 14.44 -3.37 -6.57
CA GLU A 68 14.88 -4.00 -7.81
C GLU A 68 15.15 -5.49 -7.55
N PRO A 69 15.20 -6.32 -8.59
CA PRO A 69 15.71 -7.69 -8.44
C PRO A 69 17.09 -7.65 -7.78
N TYR A 70 17.41 -8.66 -6.96
CA TYR A 70 18.67 -8.75 -6.20
C TYR A 70 18.87 -7.75 -5.04
N ASP A 71 17.91 -6.84 -4.77
CA ASP A 71 17.99 -5.97 -3.59
C ASP A 71 17.95 -6.75 -2.26
N MET A 72 18.41 -6.10 -1.18
CA MET A 72 18.47 -6.68 0.16
C MET A 72 17.13 -7.30 0.59
N ASP A 73 17.17 -8.60 0.88
CA ASP A 73 16.02 -9.44 1.27
C ASP A 73 15.09 -8.75 2.27
N SER A 74 15.65 -8.21 3.35
CA SER A 74 14.89 -7.64 4.46
C SER A 74 14.06 -6.40 4.08
N ARG A 75 14.54 -5.56 3.16
CA ARG A 75 13.83 -4.32 2.78
C ARG A 75 12.69 -4.64 1.82
N THR A 76 12.96 -5.49 0.82
CA THR A 76 11.98 -5.99 -0.14
C THR A 76 10.84 -6.72 0.57
N LYS A 77 11.18 -7.61 1.51
CA LYS A 77 10.21 -8.31 2.37
C LYS A 77 9.28 -7.35 3.10
N LYS A 78 9.85 -6.34 3.77
CA LYS A 78 9.08 -5.32 4.51
C LYS A 78 8.14 -4.56 3.60
N GLY A 79 8.58 -4.21 2.39
CA GLY A 79 7.73 -3.60 1.37
C GLY A 79 6.53 -4.47 0.99
N PHE A 80 6.76 -5.75 0.74
CA PHE A 80 5.69 -6.68 0.39
C PHE A 80 4.73 -6.93 1.56
N ASP A 81 5.25 -7.11 2.79
CA ASP A 81 4.43 -7.23 3.99
C ASP A 81 3.58 -5.97 4.23
N LEU A 82 4.13 -4.78 3.93
CA LEU A 82 3.41 -3.51 4.00
C LEU A 82 2.25 -3.46 3.00
N VAL A 83 2.47 -3.83 1.73
CA VAL A 83 1.41 -3.84 0.72
C VAL A 83 0.31 -4.85 1.07
N ILE A 84 0.67 -6.02 1.59
CA ILE A 84 -0.30 -6.99 2.11
C ILE A 84 -1.13 -6.39 3.24
N ALA A 85 -0.48 -5.74 4.21
CA ALA A 85 -1.16 -5.10 5.33
C ALA A 85 -2.13 -4.00 4.87
N ILE A 86 -1.73 -3.20 3.87
CA ILE A 86 -2.60 -2.18 3.26
C ILE A 86 -3.83 -2.83 2.63
N ALA A 87 -3.65 -3.85 1.77
CA ALA A 87 -4.75 -4.56 1.11
C ALA A 87 -5.72 -5.23 2.09
N GLN A 88 -5.24 -5.57 3.28
CA GLN A 88 -6.03 -6.17 4.36
C GLN A 88 -6.74 -5.14 5.25
N HIS A 89 -6.36 -3.87 5.17
CA HIS A 89 -6.80 -2.86 6.10
C HIS A 89 -8.30 -2.50 5.95
N LYS A 90 -9.01 -2.32 7.06
CA LYS A 90 -10.46 -2.03 7.11
C LYS A 90 -10.85 -0.67 6.50
N ALA A 91 -9.91 0.27 6.46
CA ALA A 91 -10.14 1.61 5.94
C ALA A 91 -9.99 1.71 4.41
N ILE A 92 -9.49 0.65 3.74
CA ILE A 92 -9.16 0.72 2.32
C ILE A 92 -10.42 0.86 1.44
N SER A 93 -10.36 1.76 0.45
CA SER A 93 -11.38 1.92 -0.58
C SER A 93 -11.08 1.06 -1.82
N VAL A 94 -12.07 0.93 -2.71
CA VAL A 94 -11.90 0.28 -4.02
C VAL A 94 -10.81 0.98 -4.84
N THR A 95 -10.76 2.32 -4.77
CA THR A 95 -9.75 3.12 -5.47
C THR A 95 -8.34 2.78 -4.99
N THR A 96 -8.13 2.74 -3.68
CA THR A 96 -6.82 2.39 -3.10
C THR A 96 -6.44 0.93 -3.37
N LEU A 97 -7.41 0.01 -3.47
CA LEU A 97 -7.15 -1.36 -3.90
C LEU A 97 -6.65 -1.47 -5.33
N GLU A 98 -7.15 -0.67 -6.28
CA GLU A 98 -6.60 -0.65 -7.64
C GLU A 98 -5.12 -0.22 -7.65
N MET A 99 -4.68 0.56 -6.66
CA MET A 99 -3.26 0.89 -6.48
C MET A 99 -2.43 -0.29 -5.98
N VAL A 100 -3.00 -1.21 -5.18
CA VAL A 100 -2.36 -2.49 -4.81
C VAL A 100 -2.18 -3.38 -6.04
N LYS A 101 -3.18 -3.43 -6.91
CA LYS A 101 -3.08 -4.15 -8.19
C LYS A 101 -2.03 -3.53 -9.10
N ALA A 102 -1.95 -2.21 -9.16
CA ALA A 102 -0.88 -1.52 -9.89
C ALA A 102 0.50 -1.88 -9.34
N PHE A 103 0.68 -1.88 -8.02
CA PHE A 103 1.91 -2.34 -7.36
C PHE A 103 2.30 -3.75 -7.80
N TYR A 104 1.34 -4.68 -7.76
CA TYR A 104 1.56 -6.07 -8.16
C TYR A 104 2.06 -6.19 -9.61
N ILE A 105 1.55 -5.37 -10.51
CA ILE A 105 1.97 -5.34 -11.92
C ILE A 105 3.37 -4.75 -12.07
N ILE A 106 3.66 -3.63 -11.39
CA ILE A 106 4.93 -2.89 -11.47
C ILE A 106 6.10 -3.71 -10.91
N TYR A 107 5.86 -4.44 -9.82
CA TYR A 107 6.87 -5.22 -9.10
C TYR A 107 6.79 -6.72 -9.39
N LYS A 108 6.10 -7.13 -10.46
CA LYS A 108 5.89 -8.56 -10.79
C LYS A 108 7.21 -9.33 -10.93
N ASP A 109 8.19 -8.72 -11.58
CA ASP A 109 9.53 -9.27 -11.75
C ASP A 109 10.26 -9.44 -10.41
N VAL A 110 10.23 -8.41 -9.56
CA VAL A 110 10.84 -8.44 -8.22
C VAL A 110 10.16 -9.50 -7.34
N LEU A 111 8.83 -9.59 -7.38
CA LEU A 111 8.06 -10.58 -6.63
C LEU A 111 8.41 -12.02 -7.04
N LEU A 112 8.50 -12.29 -8.34
CA LEU A 112 8.84 -13.63 -8.84
C LEU A 112 10.28 -14.02 -8.51
N ASP A 113 11.22 -13.08 -8.65
CA ASP A 113 12.62 -13.27 -8.27
C ASP A 113 12.74 -13.60 -6.77
N TYR A 114 12.08 -12.81 -5.95
CA TYR A 114 12.07 -12.98 -4.49
C TYR A 114 11.44 -14.32 -4.06
N ASP A 115 10.26 -14.64 -4.59
CA ASP A 115 9.56 -15.90 -4.27
C ASP A 115 10.39 -17.12 -4.65
N THR A 116 11.08 -17.06 -5.81
CA THR A 116 11.94 -18.15 -6.29
C THR A 116 13.19 -18.30 -5.41
N LYS A 117 13.90 -17.20 -5.12
CA LYS A 117 15.17 -17.23 -4.37
C LYS A 117 14.99 -17.61 -2.91
N PHE A 118 13.93 -17.11 -2.29
CA PHE A 118 13.72 -17.26 -0.84
C PHE A 118 12.67 -18.32 -0.50
N THR A 119 12.17 -19.06 -1.51
CA THR A 119 11.11 -20.07 -1.37
C THR A 119 9.88 -19.50 -0.63
N GLN A 120 9.50 -18.28 -1.00
CA GLN A 120 8.36 -17.55 -0.43
C GLN A 120 7.20 -17.53 -1.43
N ILE A 121 6.05 -17.01 -0.99
CA ILE A 121 4.82 -16.96 -1.80
C ILE A 121 4.16 -15.57 -1.76
N TYR A 122 4.95 -14.50 -1.78
CA TYR A 122 4.46 -13.12 -1.72
C TYR A 122 3.57 -12.76 -2.91
N ALA A 123 3.89 -13.21 -4.13
CA ALA A 123 3.04 -12.97 -5.29
C ALA A 123 1.63 -13.54 -5.09
N HIS A 124 1.53 -14.72 -4.48
CA HIS A 124 0.25 -15.33 -4.13
C HIS A 124 -0.42 -14.60 -2.95
N ARG A 125 0.31 -14.31 -1.87
CA ARG A 125 -0.22 -13.63 -0.69
C ARG A 125 -0.79 -12.25 -1.01
N ILE A 126 -0.14 -11.47 -1.89
CA ILE A 126 -0.65 -10.17 -2.35
C ILE A 126 -1.95 -10.34 -3.15
N LYS A 127 -2.01 -11.33 -4.05
CA LYS A 127 -3.25 -11.63 -4.80
C LYS A 127 -4.41 -11.98 -3.88
N GLU A 128 -4.19 -12.84 -2.88
CA GLU A 128 -5.22 -13.23 -1.92
C GLU A 128 -5.63 -12.05 -1.02
N ALA A 129 -4.67 -11.25 -0.57
CA ALA A 129 -4.94 -10.03 0.18
C ALA A 129 -5.79 -9.04 -0.62
N TYR A 130 -5.48 -8.84 -1.91
CA TYR A 130 -6.26 -8.03 -2.83
C TYR A 130 -7.69 -8.54 -2.99
N LYS A 131 -7.88 -9.84 -3.24
CA LYS A 131 -9.22 -10.45 -3.40
C LYS A 131 -10.07 -10.23 -2.15
N GLY A 132 -9.52 -10.53 -0.97
CA GLY A 132 -10.20 -10.33 0.30
C GLY A 132 -10.52 -8.85 0.57
N GLY A 133 -9.59 -7.95 0.24
CA GLY A 133 -9.79 -6.50 0.31
C GLY A 133 -10.93 -6.03 -0.59
N ASN A 134 -10.94 -6.48 -1.84
CA ASN A 134 -11.95 -6.11 -2.83
C ASN A 134 -13.35 -6.53 -2.41
N VAL A 135 -13.51 -7.76 -1.91
CA VAL A 135 -14.79 -8.23 -1.37
C VAL A 135 -15.26 -7.31 -0.23
N ARG A 136 -14.40 -7.01 0.75
CA ARG A 136 -14.74 -6.11 1.87
C ARG A 136 -15.13 -4.71 1.40
N ALA A 137 -14.34 -4.11 0.52
CA ALA A 137 -14.56 -2.75 0.04
C ALA A 137 -15.88 -2.63 -0.76
N LEU A 138 -16.18 -3.62 -1.61
CA LEU A 138 -17.43 -3.66 -2.35
C LEU A 138 -18.65 -3.89 -1.45
N THR A 139 -18.55 -4.79 -0.48
CA THR A 139 -19.62 -5.02 0.51
C THR A 139 -19.92 -3.76 1.30
N LYS A 140 -18.87 -3.07 1.79
CA LYS A 140 -19.03 -1.79 2.50
C LYS A 140 -19.76 -0.75 1.65
N ARG A 141 -19.33 -0.55 0.40
CA ARG A 141 -19.95 0.39 -0.53
C ARG A 141 -21.42 0.05 -0.81
N LYS A 142 -21.75 -1.24 -0.94
CA LYS A 142 -23.13 -1.71 -1.15
C LYS A 142 -24.02 -1.36 0.05
N ILE A 143 -23.55 -1.64 1.26
CA ILE A 143 -24.28 -1.34 2.51
C ILE A 143 -24.50 0.17 2.64
N GLU A 144 -23.47 1.00 2.37
CA GLU A 144 -23.57 2.46 2.41
C GLU A 144 -24.63 2.98 1.44
N HIS A 145 -24.67 2.45 0.21
CA HIS A 145 -25.68 2.81 -0.78
C HIS A 145 -27.09 2.38 -0.37
N GLU A 146 -27.25 1.17 0.18
CA GLU A 146 -28.54 0.68 0.69
C GLU A 146 -29.07 1.53 1.86
N LEU A 147 -28.19 2.02 2.73
CA LEU A 147 -28.56 2.91 3.83
C LEU A 147 -28.96 4.30 3.32
N GLN A 148 -28.24 4.84 2.35
CA GLN A 148 -28.57 6.14 1.74
C GLN A 148 -29.89 6.10 0.97
N ALA A 149 -30.23 4.98 0.34
CA ALA A 149 -31.50 4.83 -0.38
C ALA A 149 -32.74 4.70 0.52
N ARG A 150 -32.56 4.57 1.84
CA ARG A 150 -33.64 4.44 2.84
C ARG A 150 -34.01 5.77 3.52
N PHE A 151 -33.26 6.83 3.28
CA PHE A 151 -33.49 8.18 3.80
C PHE A 151 -33.69 9.16 2.65
#